data_AF-A0A1B8Y0B3-F1
#
_entry.id   AF-A0A1B8Y0B3-F1
#
_cell.length_a   1.000
_cell.length_b   1.000
_cell.length_c   1.000
_cell.angle_alpha   90.00
_cell.angle_beta   90.00
_cell.angle_gamma   90.00
#
_symmetry.space_group_name_H-M   'P 1'
#
loop_
_entity.id
_entity.type
_entity.pdbx_description
1 polymer ?
#
loop_
_entity_poly.entity_id
_entity_poly.type
_entity_poly.pdbx_seq_one_letter_code
_entity_poly.pdbx_strand_id
1 'polypeptide(L)'
;GWKTCRALDMNEFCASCVPLPEVQRIHNLEPFDEFEELHLKCSHYFILVASQGFLAEHPCLCPVPERCTEFEMGPRPVPSGSLAAVPFPVPVTGLRRFGHRSCHMASHGVVTTGGFGEKDGRHQRLMDLHVLLRGGDGWDQEQTMEGW
;
A
#
# COMPACT_ATOMS: atom_id res chain seq x y z
N GLY A 1 -39.07 0.56 3.92
CA GLY A 1 -37.82 0.59 3.13
C GLY A 1 -37.55 2.00 2.65
N TRP A 2 -36.31 2.28 2.24
CA TRP A 2 -35.89 3.57 1.66
C TRP A 2 -36.05 3.56 0.14
N LYS A 3 -36.47 4.67 -0.46
CA LYS A 3 -36.69 4.81 -1.92
C LYS A 3 -35.38 4.84 -2.69
N THR A 4 -34.34 5.45 -2.11
CA THR A 4 -32.98 5.43 -2.66
C THR A 4 -31.98 5.03 -1.59
N CYS A 5 -30.90 4.36 -2.00
CA CYS A 5 -29.78 4.01 -1.14
C CYS A 5 -28.51 4.03 -1.99
N ARG A 6 -27.44 4.64 -1.47
CA ARG A 6 -26.13 4.68 -2.12
C ARG A 6 -25.05 4.41 -1.09
N ALA A 7 -24.12 3.56 -1.44
CA ALA A 7 -22.93 3.28 -0.66
C ALA A 7 -21.69 3.50 -1.53
N LEU A 8 -20.64 4.07 -0.94
CA LEU A 8 -19.33 4.25 -1.54
C LEU A 8 -18.29 3.84 -0.51
N ASP A 9 -17.24 3.13 -0.92
CA ASP A 9 -16.06 3.02 -0.06
C ASP A 9 -15.36 4.38 0.09
N MET A 10 -14.42 4.50 1.03
CA MET A 10 -13.77 5.79 1.25
C MET A 10 -12.83 6.19 0.11
N ASN A 11 -12.30 5.23 -0.68
CA ASN A 11 -11.52 5.57 -1.87
C ASN A 11 -12.42 6.22 -2.91
N GLU A 12 -13.57 5.61 -3.20
CA GLU A 12 -14.59 6.13 -4.11
C GLU A 12 -15.12 7.48 -3.63
N PHE A 13 -15.38 7.65 -2.34
CA PHE A 13 -15.80 8.93 -1.77
C PHE A 13 -14.74 10.02 -1.94
N CYS A 14 -13.50 9.77 -1.55
CA CYS A 14 -12.41 10.72 -1.70
C CYS A 14 -12.14 11.06 -3.18
N ALA A 15 -12.30 10.07 -4.07
CA ALA A 15 -12.08 10.24 -5.50
C ALA A 15 -13.24 10.91 -6.24
N SER A 16 -14.48 10.82 -5.76
CA SER A 16 -15.65 11.33 -6.50
C SER A 16 -16.35 12.50 -5.82
N CYS A 17 -16.38 12.55 -4.48
CA CYS A 17 -17.17 13.51 -3.73
C CYS A 17 -16.37 14.69 -3.15
N VAL A 18 -15.04 14.57 -3.03
CA VAL A 18 -14.20 15.64 -2.50
C VAL A 18 -13.72 16.55 -3.64
N PRO A 19 -13.76 17.89 -3.53
CA PRO A 19 -13.18 18.77 -4.54
C PRO A 19 -11.64 18.73 -4.57
N LEU A 20 -11.03 18.94 -5.74
CA LEU A 20 -9.56 18.97 -5.87
C LEU A 20 -8.87 20.01 -4.96
N PRO A 21 -9.39 21.24 -4.77
CA PRO A 21 -8.79 22.20 -3.84
C PRO A 21 -8.74 21.67 -2.40
N GLU A 22 -9.74 20.88 -1.99
CA GLU A 22 -9.78 20.30 -0.66
C GLU A 22 -8.79 19.14 -0.51
N VAL A 23 -8.67 18.30 -1.55
CA VAL A 23 -7.62 17.26 -1.64
C VAL A 23 -6.23 17.89 -1.52
N GLN A 24 -5.96 18.94 -2.28
CA GLN A 24 -4.69 19.68 -2.23
C GLN A 24 -4.45 20.32 -0.86
N ARG A 25 -5.48 20.93 -0.27
CA ARG A 25 -5.39 21.50 1.07
C ARG A 25 -4.98 20.44 2.09
N ILE A 26 -5.58 19.24 2.03
CA ILE A 26 -5.27 18.12 2.92
C ILE A 26 -3.84 17.62 2.70
N HIS A 27 -3.41 17.40 1.45
CA HIS A 27 -2.04 16.97 1.14
C HIS A 27 -0.97 17.98 1.60
N ASN A 28 -1.33 19.25 1.76
CA ASN A 28 -0.42 20.29 2.21
C ASN A 28 -0.42 20.50 3.74
N LEU A 29 -1.20 19.73 4.52
CA LEU A 29 -1.21 19.84 5.98
C LEU A 29 0.07 19.28 6.61
N GLU A 30 0.53 18.13 6.14
CA GLU A 30 1.75 17.46 6.59
C GLU A 30 2.32 16.54 5.50
N PRO A 31 3.63 16.27 5.51
CA PRO A 31 4.21 15.21 4.69
C PRO A 31 3.58 13.87 5.04
N PHE A 32 3.18 13.11 4.02
CA PHE A 32 2.54 11.81 4.18
C PHE A 32 3.13 10.81 3.17
N ASP A 33 3.54 9.64 3.64
CA ASP A 33 4.15 8.58 2.84
C ASP A 33 3.44 7.21 2.97
N GLU A 34 2.48 7.05 3.88
CA GLU A 34 1.72 5.80 4.11
C GLU A 34 0.51 5.65 3.13
N PHE A 35 0.74 5.83 1.82
CA PHE A 35 -0.33 5.82 0.81
C PHE A 35 -0.99 4.43 0.69
N GLU A 36 -0.21 3.37 0.75
CA GLU A 36 -0.67 1.99 0.67
C GLU A 36 -1.57 1.64 1.87
N GLU A 37 -1.17 2.02 3.09
CA GLU A 37 -1.95 1.81 4.31
C GLU A 37 -3.23 2.65 4.31
N LEU A 38 -3.18 3.90 3.83
CA LEU A 38 -4.35 4.75 3.69
C LEU A 38 -5.34 4.15 2.68
N HIS A 39 -4.87 3.74 1.50
CA HIS A 39 -5.71 3.13 0.48
C HIS A 39 -6.37 1.85 1.01
N LEU A 40 -5.61 1.00 1.69
CA LEU A 40 -6.13 -0.21 2.32
C LEU A 40 -7.17 0.13 3.38
N LYS A 41 -6.89 1.10 4.27
CA LYS A 41 -7.85 1.59 5.27
C LYS A 41 -9.12 2.07 4.60
N CYS A 42 -9.01 2.88 3.54
CA CYS A 42 -10.15 3.41 2.81
C CYS A 42 -11.03 2.32 2.16
N SER A 43 -10.46 1.18 1.77
CA SER A 43 -11.23 0.03 1.27
C SER A 43 -12.05 -0.70 2.34
N HIS A 44 -11.76 -0.47 3.62
CA HIS A 44 -12.44 -1.14 4.76
C HIS A 44 -13.54 -0.28 5.39
N TYR A 45 -13.72 0.96 4.96
CA TYR A 45 -14.77 1.85 5.43
C TYR A 45 -15.64 2.30 4.26
N PHE A 46 -16.93 2.49 4.52
CA PHE A 46 -17.87 2.98 3.52
C PHE A 46 -18.82 4.00 4.14
N ILE A 47 -19.31 4.89 3.29
CA ILE A 47 -20.39 5.83 3.62
C ILE A 47 -21.64 5.34 2.90
N LEU A 48 -22.72 5.19 3.66
CA LEU A 48 -24.04 4.85 3.13
C LEU A 48 -25.00 6.00 3.41
N VAL A 49 -25.75 6.39 2.39
CA VAL A 49 -26.89 7.27 2.57
C VAL A 49 -28.13 6.66 1.94
N ALA A 50 -29.19 6.59 2.75
CA ALA A 50 -30.50 6.15 2.32
C ALA A 50 -31.49 7.32 2.46
N SER A 51 -32.36 7.49 1.48
CA SER A 51 -33.26 8.66 1.42
C SER A 51 -34.68 8.28 1.03
N GLN A 52 -35.62 9.12 1.47
CA GLN A 52 -37.05 8.97 1.27
C GLN A 52 -37.68 10.36 1.04
N GLY A 53 -38.82 10.41 0.37
CA GLY A 53 -39.53 11.68 0.09
C GLY A 53 -38.71 12.61 -0.79
N PHE A 54 -38.71 13.91 -0.48
CA PHE A 54 -38.03 14.96 -1.24
C PHE A 54 -36.51 14.72 -1.42
N LEU A 55 -35.85 14.14 -0.41
CA LEU A 55 -34.41 13.83 -0.48
C LEU A 55 -34.08 12.69 -1.45
N ALA A 56 -35.06 11.85 -1.79
CA ALA A 56 -34.85 10.81 -2.80
C ALA A 56 -34.77 11.37 -4.23
N GLU A 57 -35.25 12.60 -4.45
CA GLU A 57 -35.17 13.30 -5.74
C GLU A 57 -33.84 14.05 -5.91
N HIS A 58 -33.11 14.27 -4.81
CA HIS A 58 -31.83 14.98 -4.77
C HIS A 58 -30.78 14.10 -4.10
N PRO A 59 -30.22 13.11 -4.82
CA PRO A 59 -29.28 12.16 -4.24
C PRO A 59 -28.08 12.88 -3.64
N CYS A 60 -27.78 12.56 -2.39
CA CYS A 60 -26.53 12.89 -1.72
C CYS A 60 -25.39 11.98 -2.20
N LEU A 61 -24.14 12.39 -1.97
CA LEU A 61 -22.91 11.75 -2.51
C LEU A 61 -22.77 11.86 -4.04
N CYS A 62 -23.27 12.93 -4.67
CA CYS A 62 -23.05 13.15 -6.10
C CYS A 62 -21.55 13.35 -6.41
N PRO A 63 -21.03 12.75 -7.50
CA PRO A 63 -19.70 13.09 -7.99
C PRO A 63 -19.61 14.59 -8.26
N VAL A 64 -18.51 15.22 -7.88
CA VAL A 64 -18.24 16.62 -8.23
C VAL A 64 -18.06 16.69 -9.75
N PRO A 65 -18.82 17.53 -10.48
CA PRO A 65 -18.78 17.58 -11.95
C PRO A 65 -17.43 17.99 -12.55
N GLU A 66 -16.51 18.51 -11.73
CA GLU A 66 -15.23 19.11 -12.14
C GLU A 66 -14.06 18.12 -12.20
N ARG A 67 -14.25 16.84 -11.86
CA ARG A 67 -13.11 15.91 -11.90
C ARG A 67 -12.80 15.54 -13.34
N CYS A 68 -11.66 16.05 -13.81
CA CYS A 68 -10.86 15.47 -14.88
C CYS A 68 -10.95 13.95 -14.82
N THR A 69 -11.12 13.33 -15.98
CA THR A 69 -11.01 11.91 -16.26
C THR A 69 -9.59 11.38 -16.00
N GLU A 70 -9.03 11.61 -14.81
CA GLU A 70 -7.70 11.14 -14.38
C GLU A 70 -7.79 10.04 -13.30
N PHE A 71 -8.98 9.50 -13.09
CA PHE A 71 -9.16 8.11 -12.66
C PHE A 71 -9.74 7.27 -13.81
N GLU A 72 -9.32 7.54 -15.05
CA GLU A 72 -9.04 6.37 -15.88
C GLU A 72 -7.92 5.64 -15.15
N MET A 73 -8.31 4.63 -14.35
CA MET A 73 -7.43 3.52 -14.04
C MET A 73 -6.78 3.17 -15.37
N GLY A 74 -5.52 3.59 -15.58
CA GLY A 74 -4.76 3.23 -16.78
C GLY A 74 -4.99 1.74 -17.02
N PRO A 75 -5.04 1.30 -18.29
CA PRO A 75 -5.64 0.01 -18.69
C PRO A 75 -5.35 -1.04 -17.63
N ARG A 76 -6.41 -1.54 -16.98
CA ARG A 76 -6.31 -2.46 -15.83
C ARG A 76 -5.15 -3.41 -16.10
N PRO A 77 -4.11 -3.47 -15.24
CA PRO A 77 -2.92 -4.25 -15.53
C PRO A 77 -3.36 -5.65 -15.95
N VAL A 78 -3.15 -5.99 -17.22
CA VAL A 78 -3.47 -7.32 -17.72
C VAL A 78 -2.35 -8.20 -17.21
N PRO A 79 -2.62 -9.18 -16.34
CA PRO A 79 -1.56 -10.06 -15.85
C PRO A 79 -0.91 -10.74 -17.05
N SER A 80 0.31 -10.36 -17.37
CA SER A 80 1.07 -10.96 -18.47
C SER A 80 1.86 -12.13 -17.91
N GLY A 81 1.22 -13.30 -17.92
CA GLY A 81 1.81 -14.54 -17.43
C GLY A 81 1.50 -14.86 -15.97
N SER A 82 1.95 -16.03 -15.53
CA SER A 82 1.87 -16.48 -14.14
C SER A 82 3.28 -16.79 -13.67
N LEU A 83 3.69 -16.20 -12.56
CA LEU A 83 4.90 -16.58 -11.86
C LEU A 83 4.52 -17.61 -10.80
N ALA A 84 4.94 -18.86 -11.00
CA ALA A 84 4.83 -19.87 -9.96
C ALA A 84 5.87 -19.56 -8.87
N ALA A 85 5.43 -18.96 -7.78
CA ALA A 85 6.23 -18.85 -6.57
C ALA A 85 6.03 -20.13 -5.75
N VAL A 86 7.08 -20.95 -5.65
CA VAL A 86 7.10 -22.10 -4.74
C VAL A 86 7.78 -21.65 -3.46
N PRO A 87 7.09 -21.68 -2.30
CA PRO A 87 7.75 -21.43 -1.02
C PRO A 87 8.89 -22.43 -0.86
N PHE A 88 10.12 -21.93 -0.85
CA PHE A 88 11.28 -22.75 -0.57
C PHE A 88 11.57 -22.62 0.93
N PRO A 89 11.54 -23.70 1.71
CA PRO A 89 11.93 -23.65 3.12
C PRO A 89 13.43 -23.38 3.19
N VAL A 90 13.76 -22.12 3.46
CA VAL A 90 15.14 -21.66 3.66
C VAL A 90 15.46 -21.77 5.17
N PRO A 91 16.66 -22.21 5.59
CA PRO A 91 17.04 -22.23 7.01
C PRO A 91 17.28 -20.84 7.62
N VAL A 92 17.04 -19.76 6.87
CA VAL A 92 17.20 -18.38 7.33
C VAL A 92 15.90 -17.85 7.92
N THR A 93 16.01 -16.91 8.86
CA THR A 93 14.85 -16.38 9.61
C THR A 93 13.93 -15.52 8.73
N GLY A 94 14.42 -15.13 7.56
CA GLY A 94 13.72 -14.34 6.58
C GLY A 94 13.83 -12.85 6.88
N LEU A 95 13.59 -12.04 5.84
CA LEU A 95 13.76 -10.60 5.92
C LEU A 95 12.54 -9.92 6.58
N ARG A 96 12.63 -9.66 7.89
CA ARG A 96 11.56 -8.99 8.66
C ARG A 96 11.68 -7.46 8.65
N ARG A 97 11.62 -6.85 7.46
CA ARG A 97 11.64 -5.39 7.32
C ARG A 97 10.89 -4.90 6.07
N PHE A 98 10.41 -3.67 6.12
CA PHE A 98 9.63 -3.00 5.08
C PHE A 98 10.32 -1.73 4.60
N GLY A 99 10.01 -1.27 3.38
CA GLY A 99 10.62 -0.06 2.81
C GLY A 99 12.15 -0.11 2.66
N HIS A 100 12.72 -1.31 2.64
CA HIS A 100 14.17 -1.52 2.50
C HIS A 100 14.60 -1.45 1.03
N ARG A 101 15.91 -1.36 0.82
CA ARG A 101 16.51 -1.53 -0.51
C ARG A 101 17.45 -2.72 -0.52
N SER A 102 17.27 -3.59 -1.51
CA SER A 102 18.16 -4.72 -1.75
C SER A 102 18.94 -4.54 -3.03
N CYS A 103 20.22 -4.92 -3.01
CA CYS A 103 21.07 -5.00 -4.19
C CYS A 103 21.79 -6.34 -4.23
N HIS A 104 22.04 -6.82 -5.44
CA HIS A 104 22.81 -8.03 -5.66
C HIS A 104 24.31 -7.74 -5.49
N MET A 105 25.01 -8.59 -4.76
CA MET A 105 26.45 -8.50 -4.50
C MET A 105 27.15 -9.76 -5.04
N ALA A 106 27.99 -9.57 -6.07
CA ALA A 106 28.71 -10.65 -6.75
C ALA A 106 27.77 -11.82 -7.15
N SER A 107 28.26 -13.03 -7.45
CA SER A 107 27.43 -14.12 -7.99
C SER A 107 26.54 -14.84 -6.95
N HIS A 108 26.68 -14.55 -5.66
CA HIS A 108 26.08 -15.36 -4.60
C HIS A 108 25.55 -14.57 -3.40
N GLY A 109 25.38 -13.25 -3.50
CA GLY A 109 24.96 -12.43 -2.37
C GLY A 109 23.84 -11.45 -2.71
N VAL A 110 22.96 -11.20 -1.73
CA VAL A 110 22.04 -10.07 -1.72
C VAL A 110 22.31 -9.28 -0.45
N VAL A 111 22.56 -7.98 -0.60
CA VAL A 111 22.71 -7.04 0.51
C VAL A 111 21.45 -6.20 0.58
N THR A 112 20.89 -6.11 1.78
CA THR A 112 19.70 -5.32 2.08
C THR A 112 20.03 -4.29 3.15
N THR A 113 19.59 -3.05 2.96
CA THR A 113 19.83 -1.95 3.89
C THR A 113 18.60 -1.06 4.03
N GLY A 114 18.54 -0.36 5.16
CA GLY A 114 17.47 0.56 5.52
C GLY A 114 16.16 -0.17 5.81
N GLY A 115 15.07 0.59 5.68
CA GLY A 115 13.73 0.16 6.01
C GLY A 115 13.41 0.18 7.49
N PHE A 116 12.22 -0.29 7.82
CA PHE A 116 11.69 -0.39 9.17
C PHE A 116 11.38 -1.85 9.50
N GLY A 117 11.64 -2.24 10.74
CA GLY A 117 11.42 -3.60 11.20
C GLY A 117 11.36 -3.67 12.71
N GLU A 118 11.35 -4.88 13.25
CA GLU A 118 11.31 -5.10 14.69
C GLU A 118 12.71 -5.32 15.24
N LYS A 119 13.07 -4.55 16.28
CA LYS A 119 14.27 -4.79 17.10
C LYS A 119 13.88 -4.58 18.57
N ASP A 120 14.16 -5.58 19.39
CA ASP A 120 13.79 -5.64 20.82
C ASP A 120 12.28 -5.43 21.08
N GLY A 121 11.43 -6.02 20.24
CA GLY A 121 9.97 -5.90 20.34
C GLY A 121 9.40 -4.54 19.94
N ARG A 122 10.23 -3.64 19.39
CA ARG A 122 9.83 -2.30 18.94
C ARG A 122 9.99 -2.18 17.43
N HIS A 123 8.94 -1.67 16.79
CA HIS A 123 9.01 -1.25 15.40
C HIS A 123 9.83 0.03 15.30
N GLN A 124 10.93 -0.01 14.56
CA GLN A 124 11.83 1.13 14.39
C GLN A 124 12.60 1.06 13.08
N ARG A 125 13.25 2.17 12.72
CA ARG A 125 14.14 2.22 11.58
C ARG A 125 15.36 1.32 11.83
N LEU A 126 15.68 0.46 10.88
CA LEU A 126 16.84 -0.42 10.94
C LEU A 126 18.05 0.26 10.29
N MET A 127 19.18 0.20 10.98
CA MET A 127 20.45 0.80 10.54
C MET A 127 21.51 -0.27 10.22
N ASP A 128 21.14 -1.53 10.31
CA ASP A 128 22.00 -2.66 10.00
C ASP A 128 22.06 -2.96 8.49
N LEU A 129 23.09 -3.72 8.12
CA LEU A 129 23.18 -4.40 6.83
C LEU A 129 22.76 -5.85 7.01
N HIS A 130 21.81 -6.28 6.19
CA HIS A 130 21.38 -7.67 6.11
C HIS A 130 21.96 -8.30 4.86
N VAL A 131 22.67 -9.41 5.00
CA VAL A 131 23.33 -10.11 3.90
C VAL A 131 22.77 -11.52 3.81
N LEU A 132 22.19 -11.84 2.66
CA LEU A 132 21.77 -13.19 2.31
C LEU A 132 22.78 -13.78 1.32
N LEU A 133 23.33 -14.95 1.63
CA LEU A 133 24.32 -15.63 0.82
C LEU A 133 23.77 -16.96 0.30
N ARG A 134 24.14 -17.28 -0.94
CA ARG A 134 23.72 -18.49 -1.65
C ARG A 134 24.82 -19.55 -1.59
N GLY A 135 24.55 -20.65 -0.89
CA GLY A 135 25.38 -21.86 -0.86
C GLY A 135 24.80 -22.97 -1.74
N GLY A 136 25.62 -23.52 -2.64
CA GLY A 136 25.20 -24.59 -3.55
C GLY A 136 23.96 -24.19 -4.37
N ASP A 137 22.88 -24.96 -4.24
CA ASP A 137 21.63 -24.72 -4.96
C ASP A 137 20.67 -23.73 -4.28
N GLY A 138 20.92 -23.36 -3.01
CA GLY A 138 19.96 -22.63 -2.17
C GLY A 138 20.53 -21.41 -1.45
N TRP A 139 19.64 -20.65 -0.80
CA TRP A 139 20.04 -19.65 0.19
C TRP A 139 20.16 -20.36 1.54
N ASP A 140 21.29 -20.27 2.22
CA ASP A 140 21.53 -21.05 3.43
C ASP A 140 22.27 -20.27 4.52
N GLN A 141 22.74 -19.06 4.21
CA GLN A 141 23.47 -18.21 5.12
C GLN A 141 22.86 -16.80 5.16
N GLU A 142 22.69 -16.29 6.37
CA GLU A 142 22.15 -14.97 6.68
C GLU A 142 23.04 -14.31 7.73
N GLN A 143 23.40 -13.05 7.52
CA GLN A 143 24.21 -12.27 8.45
C GLN A 143 23.62 -10.87 8.62
N THR A 144 23.54 -10.40 9.86
CA THR A 144 23.18 -9.02 10.18
C THR A 144 24.42 -8.33 10.74
N MET A 145 24.80 -7.22 10.13
CA MET A 145 25.99 -6.45 10.50
C MET A 145 25.54 -5.08 11.02
N GLU A 146 25.82 -4.78 12.29
CA GLU A 146 25.52 -3.50 12.93
C GLU A 146 26.78 -2.61 13.02
N GLY A 147 26.61 -1.28 13.03
CA GLY A 147 27.69 -0.34 13.34
C GLY A 147 28.55 0.14 12.16
N TRP A 148 27.94 0.35 10.99
CA TRP A 148 28.57 0.96 9.81
C TRP A 148 28.38 2.48 9.76
#